data_AF-A0A415I7S3-F1
#
_entry.id   AF-A0A415I7S3-F1
#
_cell.length_a   1.000
_cell.length_b   1.000
_cell.length_c   1.000
_cell.angle_alpha   90.00
_cell.angle_beta   90.00
_cell.angle_gamma   90.00
#
_symmetry.space_group_name_H-M   'P 1'
#
loop_
_entity.id
_entity.type
_entity.pdbx_description
1 polymer ?
#
loop_
_entity_poly.entity_id
_entity_poly.type
_entity_poly.pdbx_seq_one_letter_code
_entity_poly.pdbx_strand_id
1 'polypeptide(L)'
;MKTAIKLALIYLAMQILGALAVGPFTMIYAYVKYGTVDRASEFALAPTLLVGFVFMLIYLWQKGYLTGDKRLYSPVSVSYLSWSAMMGISMIYLIDFLMSHLTFLPDWLSDTFDLLQSGWLGIICVAILGPILEELLFRGAITKVLLKKYNPVVAILISGLIFGIFHMNPAQVVGATLIGFILAWIYYKTHSLIPCILIHIMNNSLSVYLALKFPDVEYSSELIGEKAYLTGLVIAFLLFILSWRMMNTYKLSNTTTEI
;
A
#
# COMPACT_ATOMS: atom_id res chain seq x y z
N MET A 1 16.57 8.83 -9.00
CA MET A 1 16.29 9.50 -7.72
C MET A 1 15.48 10.80 -7.86
N LYS A 2 15.97 11.86 -8.55
CA LYS A 2 15.22 13.15 -8.69
C LYS A 2 13.76 12.99 -9.13
N THR A 3 13.48 12.18 -10.16
CA THR A 3 12.11 11.93 -10.64
C THR A 3 11.24 11.19 -9.63
N ALA A 4 11.80 10.21 -8.91
CA ALA A 4 11.06 9.43 -7.90
C ALA A 4 10.60 10.33 -6.73
N ILE A 5 11.53 11.14 -6.20
CA ILE A 5 11.22 12.11 -5.15
C ILE A 5 10.19 13.13 -5.64
N LYS A 6 10.36 13.65 -6.87
CA LYS A 6 9.40 14.58 -7.47
C LYS A 6 7.99 14.00 -7.55
N LEU A 7 7.84 12.76 -8.02
CA LEU A 7 6.51 12.12 -8.16
C LEU A 7 5.82 11.96 -6.81
N ALA A 8 6.58 11.60 -5.79
CA ALA A 8 6.02 11.38 -4.48
C ALA A 8 5.70 12.72 -3.77
N LEU A 9 6.48 13.79 -3.97
CA LEU A 9 6.08 15.15 -3.57
C LEU A 9 4.82 15.64 -4.30
N ILE A 10 4.68 15.31 -5.58
CA ILE A 10 3.46 15.62 -6.34
C ILE A 10 2.25 14.90 -5.76
N TYR A 11 2.40 13.64 -5.34
CA TYR A 11 1.32 12.92 -4.67
C TYR A 11 0.81 13.66 -3.43
N LEU A 12 1.71 14.09 -2.54
CA LEU A 12 1.34 14.89 -1.36
C LEU A 12 0.64 16.20 -1.75
N ALA A 13 1.14 16.88 -2.79
CA ALA A 13 0.50 18.09 -3.30
C ALA A 13 -0.91 17.79 -3.85
N MET A 14 -1.13 16.67 -4.54
CA MET A 14 -2.45 16.28 -5.05
C MET A 14 -3.44 15.97 -3.91
N GLN A 15 -2.98 15.39 -2.81
CA GLN A 15 -3.83 15.20 -1.62
C GLN A 15 -4.26 16.53 -1.01
N ILE A 16 -3.32 17.48 -0.86
CA ILE A 16 -3.63 18.82 -0.35
C ILE A 16 -4.59 19.55 -1.30
N LEU A 17 -4.34 19.49 -2.61
CA LEU A 17 -5.22 20.12 -3.61
C LEU A 17 -6.61 19.49 -3.61
N GLY A 18 -6.73 18.17 -3.45
CA GLY A 18 -8.01 17.49 -3.30
C GLY A 18 -8.76 17.96 -2.06
N ALA A 19 -8.07 18.05 -0.92
CA ALA A 19 -8.62 18.57 0.33
C ALA A 19 -9.12 20.01 0.19
N LEU A 20 -8.34 20.90 -0.44
CA LEU A 20 -8.75 22.28 -0.67
C LEU A 20 -9.91 22.40 -1.67
N ALA A 21 -9.96 21.53 -2.68
CA ALA A 21 -10.96 21.59 -3.73
C ALA A 21 -12.36 21.24 -3.25
N VAL A 22 -12.50 20.22 -2.39
CA VAL A 22 -13.82 19.75 -1.94
C VAL A 22 -14.08 19.87 -0.45
N GLY A 23 -13.04 19.97 0.39
CA GLY A 23 -13.14 19.99 1.85
C GLY A 23 -14.09 21.06 2.39
N PRO A 24 -13.95 22.34 2.01
CA PRO A 24 -14.86 23.39 2.49
C PRO A 24 -16.33 23.10 2.16
N PHE A 25 -16.60 22.58 0.95
CA PHE A 25 -17.96 22.30 0.49
C PHE A 25 -18.56 21.08 1.20
N THR A 26 -17.79 20.01 1.37
CA THR A 26 -18.25 18.79 2.07
C THR A 26 -18.46 19.07 3.55
N MET A 27 -17.58 19.86 4.18
CA MET A 27 -17.75 20.30 5.57
C MET A 27 -19.00 21.16 5.76
N ILE A 28 -19.24 22.16 4.90
CA ILE A 28 -20.44 23.01 4.99
C ILE A 28 -21.72 22.17 4.84
N TYR A 29 -21.77 21.31 3.82
CA TYR A 29 -22.91 20.41 3.60
C TYR A 29 -23.18 19.53 4.81
N ALA A 30 -22.13 18.88 5.33
CA ALA A 30 -22.26 17.95 6.44
C ALA A 30 -22.62 18.69 7.74
N TYR A 31 -22.08 19.88 7.99
CA TYR A 31 -22.47 20.70 9.14
C TYR A 31 -23.94 21.10 9.09
N VAL A 32 -24.44 21.55 7.92
CA VAL A 32 -25.86 21.87 7.74
C VAL A 32 -26.76 20.66 7.97
N LYS A 33 -26.31 19.46 7.58
CA LYS A 33 -27.08 18.22 7.67
C LYS A 33 -27.06 17.59 9.07
N TYR A 34 -25.91 17.61 9.74
CA TYR A 34 -25.66 16.86 10.98
C TYR A 34 -25.50 17.75 12.22
N GLY A 35 -25.40 19.07 12.04
CA GLY A 35 -25.42 20.06 13.11
C GLY A 35 -24.15 20.15 13.97
N THR A 36 -23.11 19.37 13.67
CA THR A 36 -21.87 19.33 14.47
C THR A 36 -20.63 19.37 13.57
N VAL A 37 -19.57 20.02 14.06
CA VAL A 37 -18.28 20.11 13.35
C VAL A 37 -17.60 18.74 13.29
N ASP A 38 -17.73 17.92 14.33
CA ASP A 38 -17.09 16.59 14.38
C ASP A 38 -17.62 15.68 13.27
N ARG A 39 -18.95 15.58 13.11
CA ARG A 39 -19.56 14.82 12.02
C ARG A 39 -19.25 15.41 10.65
N ALA A 40 -19.09 16.74 10.57
CA ALA A 40 -18.70 17.39 9.32
C ALA A 40 -17.27 17.03 8.91
N SER A 41 -16.34 17.02 9.86
CA SER A 41 -14.95 16.63 9.65
C SER A 41 -14.84 15.16 9.25
N GLU A 42 -15.51 14.25 9.98
CA GLU A 42 -15.59 12.82 9.65
C GLU A 42 -16.09 12.59 8.22
N PHE A 43 -17.18 13.25 7.84
CA PHE A 43 -17.76 13.12 6.51
C PHE A 43 -16.86 13.67 5.40
N ALA A 44 -16.08 14.72 5.69
CA ALA A 44 -15.25 15.40 4.68
C ALA A 44 -13.97 14.62 4.33
N LEU A 45 -13.44 13.79 5.23
CA LEU A 45 -12.16 13.09 5.03
C LEU A 45 -12.16 12.19 3.78
N ALA A 46 -13.07 11.24 3.67
CA ALA A 46 -13.05 10.28 2.57
C ALA A 46 -13.25 10.94 1.17
N PRO A 47 -14.18 11.89 0.97
CA PRO A 47 -14.29 12.62 -0.29
C PRO A 47 -13.03 13.41 -0.66
N THR A 48 -12.37 14.07 0.30
CA THR A 48 -11.15 14.84 0.03
C THR A 48 -9.99 13.95 -0.42
N LEU A 49 -9.81 12.80 0.26
CA LEU A 49 -8.85 11.77 -0.11
C LEU A 49 -9.12 11.22 -1.52
N LEU A 50 -10.38 10.90 -1.82
CA LEU A 50 -10.78 10.38 -3.14
C LEU A 50 -10.48 11.38 -4.26
N VAL A 51 -10.74 12.67 -4.06
CA VAL A 51 -10.41 13.70 -5.07
C VAL A 51 -8.91 13.81 -5.25
N GLY A 52 -8.12 13.76 -4.17
CA GLY A 52 -6.66 13.70 -4.27
C GLY A 52 -6.18 12.48 -5.07
N PHE A 53 -6.82 11.32 -4.88
CA PHE A 53 -6.55 10.12 -5.68
C PHE A 53 -6.84 10.32 -7.16
N VAL A 54 -7.98 10.92 -7.49
CA VAL A 54 -8.36 11.23 -8.88
C VAL A 54 -7.37 12.21 -9.51
N PHE A 55 -6.97 13.26 -8.81
CA PHE A 55 -5.97 14.21 -9.31
C PHE A 55 -4.64 13.55 -9.59
N MET A 56 -4.18 12.67 -8.70
CA MET A 56 -2.94 11.92 -8.93
C MET A 56 -3.05 10.97 -10.12
N LEU A 57 -4.17 10.25 -10.24
CA LEU A 57 -4.42 9.33 -11.36
C LEU A 57 -4.41 10.07 -12.71
N ILE A 58 -5.10 11.21 -12.78
CA ILE A 58 -5.12 12.07 -13.97
C ILE A 58 -3.69 12.55 -14.30
N TYR A 59 -2.93 13.00 -13.30
CA TYR A 59 -1.55 13.43 -13.50
C TYR A 59 -0.67 12.29 -14.07
N LEU A 60 -0.74 11.10 -13.49
CA LEU A 60 0.04 9.94 -13.94
C LEU A 60 -0.31 9.53 -15.37
N TRP A 61 -1.60 9.57 -15.72
CA TRP A 61 -2.09 9.28 -17.06
C TRP A 61 -1.63 10.33 -18.08
N GLN A 62 -1.81 11.62 -17.79
CA GLN A 62 -1.38 12.72 -18.66
C GLN A 62 0.13 12.74 -18.92
N LYS A 63 0.93 12.30 -17.94
CA LYS A 63 2.40 12.18 -18.07
C LYS A 63 2.85 10.87 -18.72
N GLY A 64 1.91 9.99 -19.07
CA GLY A 64 2.20 8.73 -19.77
C GLY A 64 2.90 7.68 -18.91
N TYR A 65 2.88 7.79 -17.58
CA TYR A 65 3.48 6.77 -16.71
C TYR A 65 2.71 5.44 -16.77
N LEU A 66 1.40 5.53 -17.01
CA LEU A 66 0.46 4.40 -17.01
C LEU A 66 0.19 3.83 -18.40
N THR A 67 0.86 4.33 -19.44
CA THR A 67 0.61 3.93 -20.83
C THR A 67 1.91 3.49 -21.52
N GLY A 68 1.79 2.87 -22.70
CA GLY A 68 2.92 2.46 -23.55
C GLY A 68 3.61 1.14 -23.15
N ASP A 69 3.31 0.58 -21.98
CA ASP A 69 3.83 -0.70 -21.53
C ASP A 69 2.74 -1.77 -21.53
N LYS A 70 2.79 -2.67 -22.51
CA LYS A 70 1.81 -3.73 -22.69
C LYS A 70 1.78 -4.72 -21.51
N ARG A 71 2.86 -4.82 -20.73
CA ARG A 71 2.95 -5.74 -19.59
C ARG A 71 2.40 -5.16 -18.29
N LEU A 72 2.26 -3.84 -18.21
CA LEU A 72 1.88 -3.14 -16.99
C LEU A 72 0.61 -3.69 -16.33
N TYR A 73 -0.35 -4.11 -17.15
CA TYR A 73 -1.62 -4.71 -16.73
C TYR A 73 -1.78 -6.17 -17.19
N SER A 74 -0.70 -6.83 -17.59
CA SER A 74 -0.77 -8.22 -18.05
C SER A 74 -1.01 -9.17 -16.87
N PRO A 75 -1.91 -10.16 -16.99
CA PRO A 75 -2.11 -11.15 -15.94
C PRO A 75 -0.86 -12.02 -15.79
N VAL A 76 -0.68 -12.56 -14.59
CA VAL A 76 0.27 -13.63 -14.30
C VAL A 76 -0.48 -14.95 -14.15
N SER A 77 0.23 -16.08 -14.18
CA SER A 77 -0.42 -17.38 -13.95
C SER A 77 -1.06 -17.43 -12.57
N VAL A 78 -2.18 -18.14 -12.44
CA VAL A 78 -2.90 -18.32 -11.16
C VAL A 78 -1.94 -18.85 -10.08
N SER A 79 -1.08 -19.82 -10.42
CA SER A 79 -0.13 -20.35 -9.45
C SER A 79 0.92 -19.32 -9.02
N TYR A 80 1.43 -18.48 -9.92
CA TYR A 80 2.31 -17.38 -9.52
C TYR A 80 1.59 -16.39 -8.59
N LEU A 81 0.33 -16.06 -8.90
CA LEU A 81 -0.50 -15.19 -8.08
C LEU A 81 -0.74 -15.79 -6.69
N SER A 82 -1.01 -17.10 -6.59
CA SER A 82 -1.18 -17.82 -5.32
C SER A 82 0.08 -17.75 -4.47
N TRP A 83 1.26 -18.04 -5.04
CA TRP A 83 2.52 -17.91 -4.31
C TRP A 83 2.82 -16.47 -3.90
N SER A 84 2.45 -15.48 -4.73
CA SER A 84 2.60 -14.08 -4.40
C SER A 84 1.71 -13.68 -3.21
N ALA A 85 0.45 -14.15 -3.20
CA ALA A 85 -0.48 -13.93 -2.08
C ALA A 85 0.02 -14.62 -0.80
N MET A 86 0.49 -15.86 -0.88
CA MET A 86 1.09 -16.56 0.27
C MET A 86 2.30 -15.81 0.83
N MET A 87 3.19 -15.34 -0.04
CA MET A 87 4.34 -14.52 0.37
C MET A 87 3.88 -13.21 1.05
N GLY A 88 2.83 -12.58 0.52
CA GLY A 88 2.20 -11.40 1.11
C GLY A 88 1.65 -11.67 2.51
N ILE A 89 0.80 -12.68 2.67
CA ILE A 89 0.21 -13.06 3.98
C ILE A 89 1.31 -13.40 5.00
N SER A 90 2.32 -14.17 4.58
CA SER A 90 3.46 -14.45 5.45
C SER A 90 4.20 -13.20 5.86
N MET A 91 4.39 -12.24 4.94
CA MET A 91 5.05 -10.98 5.26
C MET A 91 4.22 -10.12 6.22
N ILE A 92 2.90 -10.10 6.08
CA ILE A 92 1.99 -9.41 7.02
C ILE A 92 2.21 -9.91 8.44
N TYR A 93 2.25 -11.24 8.61
CA TYR A 93 2.45 -11.86 9.91
C TYR A 93 3.85 -11.59 10.50
N LEU A 94 4.88 -11.58 9.66
CA LEU A 94 6.24 -11.22 10.06
C LEU A 94 6.35 -9.73 10.45
N ILE A 95 5.62 -8.85 9.75
CA ILE A 95 5.53 -7.42 10.08
C ILE A 95 4.79 -7.22 11.40
N ASP A 96 3.67 -7.91 11.63
CA ASP A 96 2.93 -7.87 12.90
C ASP A 96 3.85 -8.20 14.08
N PHE A 97 4.68 -9.26 13.95
CA PHE A 97 5.69 -9.60 14.96
C PHE A 97 6.76 -8.53 15.15
N LEU A 98 7.29 -7.97 14.07
CA LEU A 98 8.28 -6.92 14.19
C LEU A 98 7.67 -5.69 14.88
N MET A 99 6.46 -5.31 14.49
CA MET A 99 5.79 -4.12 15.00
C MET A 99 5.39 -4.25 16.47
N SER A 100 5.07 -5.45 16.95
CA SER A 100 4.83 -5.70 18.39
C SER A 100 6.05 -5.45 19.29
N HIS A 101 7.25 -5.41 18.70
CA HIS A 101 8.49 -5.05 19.39
C HIS A 101 8.92 -3.58 19.14
N LEU A 102 8.18 -2.85 18.31
CA LEU A 102 8.45 -1.45 17.96
C LEU A 102 7.33 -0.51 18.44
N THR A 103 6.62 -0.88 19.51
CA THR A 103 5.52 -0.10 20.12
C THR A 103 5.95 1.29 20.62
N PHE A 104 7.25 1.55 20.73
CA PHE A 104 7.78 2.87 21.05
C PHE A 104 7.69 3.88 19.88
N LEU A 105 7.42 3.41 18.65
CA LEU A 105 7.24 4.30 17.51
C LEU A 105 5.91 5.04 17.63
N PRO A 106 5.89 6.38 17.47
CA PRO A 106 4.66 7.13 17.58
C PRO A 106 3.73 6.85 16.40
N ASP A 107 2.44 6.69 16.69
CA ASP A 107 1.39 6.70 15.68
C ASP A 107 0.76 8.10 15.63
N TRP A 108 1.04 8.83 14.55
CA TRP A 108 0.52 10.19 14.36
C TRP A 108 -0.82 10.22 13.62
N LEU A 109 -1.23 9.11 13.01
CA LEU A 109 -2.39 9.07 12.13
C LEU A 109 -3.49 8.13 12.62
N SER A 110 -3.36 7.55 13.83
CA SER A 110 -4.38 6.67 14.45
C SER A 110 -5.80 7.26 14.35
N ASP A 111 -5.99 8.48 14.86
CA ASP A 111 -7.29 9.15 14.86
C ASP A 111 -7.82 9.38 13.44
N THR A 112 -6.93 9.64 12.48
CA THR A 112 -7.31 9.83 11.07
C THR A 112 -7.77 8.51 10.46
N PHE A 113 -7.10 7.41 10.78
CA PHE A 113 -7.51 6.07 10.34
C PHE A 113 -8.83 5.64 10.98
N ASP A 114 -9.05 5.92 12.26
CA ASP A 114 -10.31 5.63 12.94
C ASP A 114 -11.48 6.39 12.30
N LEU A 115 -11.29 7.69 12.03
CA LEU A 115 -12.30 8.51 11.35
C LEU A 115 -12.54 8.07 9.89
N LEU A 116 -11.50 7.64 9.16
CA LEU A 116 -11.69 7.10 7.81
C LEU A 116 -12.44 5.76 7.84
N GLN A 117 -12.20 4.94 8.86
CA GLN A 117 -12.80 3.61 8.96
C GLN A 117 -14.21 3.62 9.59
N SER A 118 -14.67 4.73 10.17
CA SER A 118 -16.03 4.86 10.70
C SER A 118 -17.12 4.82 9.61
N GLY A 119 -16.76 5.13 8.36
CA GLY A 119 -17.66 5.19 7.22
C GLY A 119 -17.27 4.26 6.07
N TRP A 120 -18.26 3.69 5.38
CA TRP A 120 -18.04 2.75 4.28
C TRP A 120 -17.14 3.30 3.15
N LEU A 121 -17.23 4.61 2.86
CA LEU A 121 -16.43 5.22 1.80
C LEU A 121 -14.95 5.27 2.18
N GLY A 122 -14.63 5.63 3.42
CA GLY A 122 -13.25 5.67 3.88
C GLY A 122 -12.66 4.27 4.04
N ILE A 123 -13.45 3.28 4.47
CA ILE A 123 -13.09 1.85 4.42
C ILE A 123 -12.66 1.46 2.99
N ILE A 124 -13.48 1.77 1.98
CA ILE A 124 -13.15 1.47 0.57
C ILE A 124 -11.88 2.23 0.12
N CYS A 125 -11.70 3.47 0.57
CA CYS A 125 -10.51 4.25 0.24
C CYS A 125 -9.24 3.61 0.81
N VAL A 126 -9.24 3.22 2.09
CA VAL A 126 -8.06 2.66 2.77
C VAL A 126 -7.78 1.21 2.31
N ALA A 127 -8.82 0.39 2.20
CA ALA A 127 -8.69 -1.03 1.90
C ALA A 127 -8.45 -1.34 0.42
N ILE A 128 -8.94 -0.49 -0.50
CA ILE A 128 -8.98 -0.78 -1.94
C ILE A 128 -8.39 0.34 -2.79
N LEU A 129 -8.99 1.53 -2.78
CA LEU A 129 -8.65 2.58 -3.76
C LEU A 129 -7.25 3.17 -3.56
N GLY A 130 -6.85 3.36 -2.30
CA GLY A 130 -5.50 3.76 -1.89
C GLY A 130 -4.46 2.77 -2.42
N PRO A 131 -4.52 1.47 -2.07
CA PRO A 131 -3.63 0.46 -2.63
C PRO A 131 -3.52 0.50 -4.15
N ILE A 132 -4.64 0.62 -4.87
CA ILE A 132 -4.64 0.68 -6.34
C ILE A 132 -3.84 1.89 -6.83
N LEU A 133 -4.14 3.07 -6.32
CA LEU A 133 -3.44 4.30 -6.71
C LEU A 133 -1.96 4.24 -6.35
N GLU A 134 -1.66 3.76 -5.15
CA GLU A 134 -0.29 3.63 -4.67
C GLU A 134 0.52 2.69 -5.55
N GLU A 135 -0.01 1.53 -5.97
CA GLU A 135 0.71 0.68 -6.91
C GLU A 135 0.89 1.32 -8.29
N LEU A 136 -0.09 2.08 -8.78
CA LEU A 136 0.03 2.84 -10.03
C LEU A 136 1.16 3.88 -9.94
N LEU A 137 1.28 4.57 -8.80
CA LEU A 137 2.34 5.55 -8.53
C LEU A 137 3.70 4.87 -8.30
N PHE A 138 3.77 4.02 -7.29
CA PHE A 138 5.03 3.49 -6.80
C PHE A 138 5.59 2.44 -7.75
N ARG A 139 4.80 1.49 -8.25
CA ARG A 139 5.32 0.44 -9.15
C ARG A 139 5.25 0.90 -10.59
N GLY A 140 4.11 1.47 -11.00
CA GLY A 140 3.87 1.91 -12.37
C GLY A 140 4.74 3.09 -12.81
N ALA A 141 5.12 3.99 -11.89
CA ALA A 141 5.97 5.14 -12.19
C ALA A 141 7.34 5.08 -11.49
N ILE A 142 7.38 5.04 -10.15
CA ILE A 142 8.63 5.20 -9.39
C ILE A 142 9.59 4.03 -9.59
N THR A 143 9.19 2.79 -9.29
CA THR A 143 10.00 1.58 -9.46
C THR A 143 10.40 1.42 -10.91
N LYS A 144 9.48 1.62 -11.85
CA LYS A 144 9.75 1.60 -13.29
C LYS A 144 10.89 2.55 -13.68
N VAL A 145 10.86 3.81 -13.22
CA VAL A 145 11.92 4.79 -13.48
C VAL A 145 13.23 4.42 -12.77
N LEU A 146 13.17 3.87 -11.56
CA LEU A 146 14.36 3.43 -10.83
C LEU A 146 15.05 2.25 -11.53
N LEU A 147 14.29 1.29 -12.05
CA LEU A 147 14.81 0.13 -12.80
C LEU A 147 15.48 0.54 -14.12
N LYS A 148 15.10 1.67 -14.72
CA LYS A 148 15.81 2.22 -15.89
C LYS A 148 17.21 2.74 -15.57
N LYS A 149 17.46 3.12 -14.31
CA LYS A 149 18.66 3.88 -13.91
C LYS A 149 19.59 3.11 -13.00
N TYR A 150 19.07 2.18 -12.21
CA TYR A 150 19.81 1.43 -11.21
C TYR A 150 19.66 -0.07 -11.45
N ASN A 151 20.59 -0.86 -10.92
CA ASN A 151 20.41 -2.30 -10.89
C ASN A 151 19.16 -2.67 -10.05
N PRO A 152 18.58 -3.87 -10.26
CA PRO A 152 17.33 -4.26 -9.64
C PRO A 152 17.33 -4.18 -8.11
N VAL A 153 18.42 -4.61 -7.46
CA VAL A 153 18.52 -4.60 -5.99
C VAL A 153 18.42 -3.18 -5.46
N VAL A 154 19.20 -2.26 -6.01
CA VAL A 154 19.18 -0.84 -5.61
C VAL A 154 17.82 -0.20 -5.91
N ALA A 155 17.21 -0.51 -7.05
CA ALA A 155 15.89 0.01 -7.40
C ALA A 155 14.81 -0.47 -6.41
N ILE A 156 14.83 -1.75 -6.03
CA ILE A 156 13.88 -2.33 -5.05
C ILE A 156 14.05 -1.68 -3.68
N LEU A 157 15.29 -1.58 -3.18
CA LEU A 157 15.58 -0.99 -1.87
C LEU A 157 15.18 0.50 -1.81
N ILE A 158 15.53 1.29 -2.83
CA ILE A 158 15.11 2.70 -2.88
C ILE A 158 13.59 2.80 -2.98
N SER A 159 12.96 1.97 -3.81
CA SER A 159 11.51 2.02 -4.00
C SER A 159 10.74 1.69 -2.72
N GLY A 160 11.15 0.65 -1.98
CA GLY A 160 10.49 0.29 -0.73
C GLY A 160 10.70 1.33 0.37
N LEU A 161 11.91 1.89 0.50
CA LEU A 161 12.19 2.96 1.46
C LEU A 161 11.35 4.22 1.18
N ILE A 162 11.28 4.63 -0.09
CA ILE A 162 10.41 5.74 -0.49
C ILE A 162 8.96 5.40 -0.16
N PHE A 163 8.48 4.20 -0.51
CA PHE A 163 7.10 3.78 -0.20
C PHE A 163 6.78 3.89 1.30
N GLY A 164 7.66 3.44 2.19
CA GLY A 164 7.46 3.58 3.64
C GLY A 164 7.48 5.03 4.12
N ILE A 165 8.51 5.80 3.76
CA ILE A 165 8.67 7.20 4.22
C ILE A 165 7.47 8.07 3.82
N PHE A 166 6.87 7.83 2.66
CA PHE A 166 5.76 8.64 2.16
C PHE A 166 4.44 8.49 2.93
N HIS A 167 4.34 7.50 3.82
CA HIS A 167 3.20 7.39 4.73
C HIS A 167 3.21 8.45 5.84
N MET A 168 4.37 9.06 6.13
CA MET A 168 4.51 10.14 7.12
C MET A 168 4.00 9.77 8.53
N ASN A 169 3.86 8.48 8.83
CA ASN A 169 3.46 7.95 10.12
C ASN A 169 4.52 6.94 10.61
N PRO A 170 5.33 7.25 11.65
CA PRO A 170 6.45 6.41 12.06
C PRO A 170 6.09 4.95 12.36
N ALA A 171 4.96 4.70 13.01
CA ALA A 171 4.43 3.34 13.24
C ALA A 171 4.16 2.57 11.93
N GLN A 172 3.84 3.26 10.84
CA GLN A 172 3.57 2.65 9.53
C GLN A 172 4.83 2.53 8.64
N VAL A 173 5.81 3.41 8.79
CA VAL A 173 7.00 3.50 7.89
C VAL A 173 7.74 2.16 7.79
N VAL A 174 7.94 1.46 8.92
CA VAL A 174 8.70 0.21 8.96
C VAL A 174 7.95 -0.90 8.21
N GLY A 175 6.70 -1.16 8.57
CA GLY A 175 5.86 -2.17 7.91
C GLY A 175 5.66 -1.87 6.42
N ALA A 176 5.36 -0.61 6.08
CA ALA A 176 5.21 -0.18 4.70
C ALA A 176 6.51 -0.35 3.90
N THR A 177 7.68 -0.03 4.45
CA THR A 177 8.97 -0.26 3.78
C THR A 177 9.17 -1.73 3.42
N LEU A 178 8.87 -2.61 4.38
CA LEU A 178 9.08 -4.05 4.27
C LEU A 178 8.18 -4.70 3.21
N ILE A 179 6.86 -4.44 3.25
CA ILE A 179 5.95 -4.87 2.17
C ILE A 179 6.30 -4.16 0.85
N GLY A 180 6.82 -2.94 0.96
CA GLY A 180 7.35 -2.12 -0.13
C GLY A 180 8.37 -2.85 -0.99
N PHE A 181 9.35 -3.49 -0.34
CA PHE A 181 10.38 -4.31 -0.99
C PHE A 181 9.78 -5.51 -1.72
N ILE A 182 8.82 -6.20 -1.10
CA ILE A 182 8.16 -7.37 -1.69
C ILE A 182 7.45 -6.99 -2.98
N LEU A 183 6.60 -5.97 -2.92
CA LEU A 183 5.83 -5.52 -4.08
C LEU A 183 6.76 -4.98 -5.19
N ALA A 184 7.82 -4.25 -4.85
CA ALA A 184 8.81 -3.79 -5.84
C ALA A 184 9.57 -4.97 -6.48
N TRP A 185 9.88 -6.02 -5.72
CA TRP A 185 10.50 -7.24 -6.25
C TRP A 185 9.55 -8.02 -7.17
N ILE A 186 8.28 -8.17 -6.80
CA ILE A 186 7.25 -8.79 -7.64
C ILE A 186 7.09 -8.01 -8.95
N TYR A 187 7.04 -6.68 -8.87
CA TYR A 187 6.98 -5.82 -10.06
C TYR A 187 8.23 -5.98 -10.93
N TYR A 188 9.43 -6.02 -10.34
CA TYR A 188 10.67 -6.27 -11.08
C TYR A 188 10.63 -7.63 -11.83
N LYS A 189 10.09 -8.68 -11.21
CA LYS A 189 10.01 -10.01 -11.82
C LYS A 189 8.96 -10.07 -12.94
N THR A 190 7.82 -9.42 -12.77
CA THR A 190 6.63 -9.61 -13.61
C THR A 190 6.38 -8.48 -14.61
N HIS A 191 6.87 -7.26 -14.32
CA HIS A 191 6.45 -6.00 -14.94
C HIS A 191 4.93 -5.76 -14.93
N SER A 192 4.20 -6.42 -14.03
CA SER A 192 2.75 -6.33 -13.90
C SER A 192 2.35 -5.73 -12.56
N LEU A 193 1.38 -4.82 -12.60
CA LEU A 193 0.78 -4.23 -11.41
C LEU A 193 -0.25 -5.14 -10.75
N ILE A 194 -0.84 -6.09 -11.49
CA ILE A 194 -1.93 -6.96 -10.98
C ILE A 194 -1.54 -7.67 -9.67
N PRO A 195 -0.45 -8.45 -9.60
CA PRO A 195 -0.10 -9.13 -8.35
C PRO A 195 0.22 -8.14 -7.23
N CYS A 196 0.82 -6.99 -7.56
CA CYS A 196 1.14 -5.98 -6.56
C CYS A 196 -0.13 -5.35 -5.96
N ILE A 197 -1.09 -4.96 -6.79
CA ILE A 197 -2.38 -4.39 -6.39
C ILE A 197 -3.13 -5.37 -5.50
N LEU A 198 -3.23 -6.64 -5.91
CA LEU A 198 -3.99 -7.63 -5.16
C LEU A 198 -3.40 -7.91 -3.78
N ILE A 199 -2.07 -8.03 -3.67
CA ILE A 199 -1.40 -8.24 -2.38
C ILE A 199 -1.54 -7.02 -1.48
N HIS A 200 -1.46 -5.81 -2.04
CA HIS A 200 -1.61 -4.59 -1.26
C HIS A 200 -3.05 -4.38 -0.79
N ILE A 201 -4.05 -4.63 -1.65
CA ILE A 201 -5.47 -4.67 -1.25
C ILE A 201 -5.67 -5.70 -0.14
N MET A 202 -5.11 -6.91 -0.29
CA MET A 202 -5.20 -7.95 0.74
C MET A 202 -4.59 -7.49 2.07
N ASN A 203 -3.43 -6.83 2.05
CA ASN A 203 -2.79 -6.27 3.25
C ASN A 203 -3.70 -5.26 3.96
N ASN A 204 -4.18 -4.24 3.23
CA ASN A 204 -4.97 -3.18 3.84
C ASN A 204 -6.38 -3.68 4.21
N SER A 205 -6.99 -4.55 3.41
CA SER A 205 -8.29 -5.14 3.73
C SER A 205 -8.23 -6.01 4.98
N LEU A 206 -7.15 -6.78 5.17
CA LEU A 206 -6.96 -7.56 6.40
C LEU A 206 -6.76 -6.64 7.61
N SER A 207 -5.95 -5.59 7.48
CA SER A 207 -5.74 -4.60 8.55
C SER A 207 -7.05 -3.91 8.94
N VAL A 208 -7.83 -3.41 7.97
CA VAL A 208 -9.13 -2.78 8.22
C VAL A 208 -10.12 -3.79 8.82
N TYR A 209 -10.15 -5.03 8.33
CA TYR A 209 -11.01 -6.06 8.90
C TYR A 209 -10.69 -6.35 10.37
N LEU A 210 -9.41 -6.48 10.71
CA LEU A 210 -8.97 -6.72 12.09
C LEU A 210 -9.32 -5.54 12.99
N ALA A 211 -9.03 -4.31 12.56
CA ALA A 211 -9.36 -3.08 13.31
C ALA A 211 -10.87 -2.96 13.61
N LEU A 212 -11.73 -3.28 12.63
CA LEU A 212 -13.18 -3.21 12.81
C LEU A 212 -13.75 -4.36 13.64
N LYS A 213 -13.17 -5.56 13.55
CA LYS A 213 -13.71 -6.76 14.21
C LYS A 213 -13.17 -6.96 15.63
N PHE A 214 -11.95 -6.51 15.88
CA PHE A 214 -11.21 -6.69 17.12
C PHE A 214 -10.54 -5.34 17.50
N PRO A 215 -11.33 -4.30 17.83
CA PRO A 215 -10.80 -2.95 18.06
C PRO A 215 -9.85 -2.85 19.27
N ASP A 216 -9.98 -3.77 20.24
CA ASP A 216 -9.14 -3.82 21.43
C ASP A 216 -7.89 -4.70 21.25
N VAL A 217 -7.63 -5.20 20.03
CA VAL A 217 -6.50 -6.07 19.71
C VAL A 217 -5.52 -5.31 18.82
N GLU A 218 -4.35 -4.99 19.36
CA GLU A 218 -3.29 -4.32 18.59
C GLU A 218 -2.50 -5.31 17.74
N TYR A 219 -2.18 -6.48 18.30
CA TYR A 219 -1.37 -7.49 17.63
C TYR A 219 -2.02 -8.87 17.63
N SER A 220 -1.73 -9.64 16.59
CA SER A 220 -2.36 -10.96 16.44
C SER A 220 -2.00 -11.96 17.55
N SER A 221 -0.93 -11.72 18.30
CA SER A 221 -0.55 -12.48 19.51
C SER A 221 -1.61 -12.48 20.60
N GLU A 222 -2.34 -11.37 20.77
CA GLU A 222 -3.39 -11.23 21.77
C GLU A 222 -4.64 -12.02 21.38
N LEU A 223 -4.89 -12.16 20.07
CA LEU A 223 -6.05 -12.88 19.54
C LEU A 223 -5.90 -14.41 19.65
N ILE A 224 -4.71 -14.94 19.32
CA ILE A 224 -4.50 -16.39 19.19
C ILE A 224 -3.65 -16.99 20.32
N GLY A 225 -3.07 -16.15 21.17
CA GLY A 225 -2.18 -16.54 22.27
C GLY A 225 -0.74 -16.79 21.85
N GLU A 226 0.19 -16.51 22.76
CA GLU A 226 1.64 -16.47 22.50
C GLU A 226 2.20 -17.76 21.87
N LYS A 227 1.81 -18.94 22.36
CA LYS A 227 2.31 -20.23 21.83
C LYS A 227 1.88 -20.45 20.37
N ALA A 228 0.61 -20.17 20.05
CA ALA A 228 0.10 -20.29 18.69
C ALA A 228 0.75 -19.24 17.79
N TYR A 229 0.97 -18.03 18.32
CA TYR A 229 1.62 -16.94 17.63
C TYR A 229 3.06 -17.26 17.22
N LEU A 230 3.89 -17.77 18.13
CA LEU A 230 5.26 -18.18 17.84
C LEU A 230 5.31 -19.36 16.84
N THR A 231 4.36 -20.30 16.95
CA THR A 231 4.23 -21.39 15.97
C THR A 231 3.88 -20.84 14.59
N GLY A 232 2.92 -19.92 14.53
CA GLY A 232 2.52 -19.20 13.32
C GLY A 232 3.69 -18.44 12.69
N LEU A 233 4.57 -17.86 13.50
CA LEU A 233 5.75 -17.11 13.03
C LEU A 233 6.73 -18.02 12.28
N VAL A 234 7.00 -19.21 12.83
CA VAL A 234 7.85 -20.21 12.16
C VAL A 234 7.21 -20.65 10.85
N ILE A 235 5.90 -20.92 10.84
CA ILE A 235 5.15 -21.30 9.64
C ILE A 235 5.22 -20.18 8.59
N ALA A 236 4.97 -18.93 8.98
CA ALA A 236 5.01 -17.77 8.10
C ALA A 236 6.41 -17.58 7.49
N PHE A 237 7.48 -17.71 8.29
CA PHE A 237 8.85 -17.63 7.78
C PHE A 237 9.14 -18.73 6.75
N LEU A 238 8.78 -19.98 7.04
CA LEU A 238 8.97 -21.09 6.10
C LEU A 238 8.14 -20.91 4.82
N LEU A 239 6.88 -20.49 4.94
CA LEU A 239 6.02 -20.20 3.79
C LEU A 239 6.57 -19.05 2.94
N PHE A 240 7.11 -18.01 3.57
CA PHE A 240 7.73 -16.89 2.87
C PHE A 240 8.92 -17.37 2.02
N ILE A 241 9.84 -18.14 2.62
CA ILE A 241 11.00 -18.69 1.91
C ILE A 241 10.58 -19.65 0.80
N LEU A 242 9.60 -20.53 1.06
CA LEU A 242 9.06 -21.44 0.06
C LEU A 242 8.43 -20.67 -1.10
N SER A 243 7.57 -19.69 -0.81
CA SER A 243 6.91 -18.86 -1.83
C SER A 243 7.92 -18.12 -2.69
N TRP A 244 8.91 -17.49 -2.05
CA TRP A 244 10.01 -16.82 -2.75
C TRP A 244 10.80 -17.77 -3.66
N ARG A 245 11.13 -18.97 -3.19
CA ARG A 245 11.79 -20.00 -3.99
C ARG A 245 10.92 -20.43 -5.17
N MET A 246 9.66 -20.74 -4.93
CA MET A 246 8.72 -21.19 -5.97
C MET A 246 8.54 -20.12 -7.04
N MET A 247 8.33 -18.86 -6.66
CA MET A 247 8.20 -17.73 -7.58
C MET A 247 9.47 -17.52 -8.44
N ASN A 248 10.65 -17.88 -7.94
CA ASN A 248 11.89 -17.81 -8.71
C ASN A 248 12.07 -18.96 -9.72
N THR A 249 11.31 -20.05 -9.60
CA THR A 249 11.33 -21.15 -10.61
C THR A 249 10.57 -20.79 -11.88
N TYR A 250 9.67 -19.80 -11.82
CA TYR A 250 8.92 -19.33 -12.97
C TYR A 250 9.82 -18.62 -13.97
N LYS A 251 9.87 -19.15 -15.20
CA LYS A 251 10.37 -18.42 -16.37
C LYS A 251 9.32 -17.41 -16.80
N LEU A 252 9.26 -16.29 -16.11
CA LEU A 252 8.52 -15.12 -16.59
C LEU A 252 9.22 -14.68 -17.88
N SER A 253 8.47 -14.48 -18.96
CA SER A 253 9.02 -14.33 -20.31
C SER A 253 10.20 -13.34 -20.34
N ASN A 254 11.40 -13.87 -20.59
CA ASN A 254 12.63 -13.10 -20.75
C ASN A 254 12.45 -12.14 -21.93
N THR A 255 12.45 -10.85 -21.66
CA THR A 255 12.87 -9.83 -22.62
C THR A 255 13.66 -8.80 -21.85
N THR A 256 14.80 -9.22 -21.31
CA THR A 256 15.97 -8.33 -21.30
C THR A 256 16.12 -7.76 -22.71
N THR A 257 16.52 -6.48 -22.78
CA THR A 257 16.80 -5.65 -23.97
C THR A 257 15.62 -4.92 -24.60
N GLU A 258 15.02 -3.97 -23.87
CA GLU A 258 14.82 -2.59 -24.36
C GLU A 258 14.10 -1.77 -23.28
N ILE A 259 14.87 -1.02 -22.49
CA ILE A 259 14.39 0.03 -21.58
C ILE A 259 15.14 1.31 -21.88
#